data_AF-A0A0C9T3W2-F1
#
_entry.id   AF-A0A0C9T3W2-F1
#
_cell.length_a   1.000
_cell.length_b   1.000
_cell.length_c   1.000
_cell.angle_alpha   90.00
_cell.angle_beta   90.00
_cell.angle_gamma   90.00
#
_symmetry.space_group_name_H-M   'P 1'
#
loop_
_entity.id
_entity.type
_entity.pdbx_description
1 polymer ?
#
loop_
_entity_poly.entity_id
_entity_poly.type
_entity_poly.pdbx_seq_one_letter_code
_entity_poly.pdbx_strand_id
1 'polypeptide(L)'
;MLNATSCDGDIEIDGSSSEDKPDEDNSNHGIPIITPAAQQDVPGVGIEELVAACGQSSSSSGANQGKRRKKELEPSMDFLINAEKRPGVMCRRKVFDVCFDNASADTDHLDCDLTNSLGCTRCRIMEPAVCCNIHEPAAFSQYDSNIPKPACSTQHSHLPKYTKGKRDYDLQDALHNWCEEKTADVYGWACLNNHGPSLVIPNSILDRIIDCAHHGKIHTSQDLQKETGWTDSEKYGSEILSLLTAHAPPRQSLLVATPLRHNTTNNPMLPHVPTASGMQHERVELPVSAVASKHRNKCSACGQEGYNACNCICPNHPSHTNAQPQGKENISHEYLYLPTSLTWIT
;
A
#
# COMPACT_ATOMS: atom_id res chain seq x y z
N MET A 1 35.61 -30.25 -7.10
CA MET A 1 36.39 -29.88 -8.30
C MET A 1 35.66 -28.71 -8.93
N LEU A 2 36.07 -27.49 -8.61
CA LEU A 2 35.41 -26.25 -9.01
C LEU A 2 36.21 -25.66 -10.18
N ASN A 3 35.59 -25.59 -11.35
CA ASN A 3 36.13 -24.84 -12.48
C ASN A 3 35.61 -23.40 -12.37
N ALA A 4 36.51 -22.48 -12.06
CA ALA A 4 36.30 -21.05 -12.21
C ALA A 4 36.69 -20.67 -13.65
N THR A 5 35.72 -20.21 -14.43
CA THR A 5 35.95 -19.62 -15.75
C THR A 5 36.06 -18.11 -15.56
N SER A 6 37.29 -17.59 -15.69
CA SER A 6 37.60 -16.16 -15.80
C SER A 6 37.20 -15.69 -17.19
N CYS A 7 36.38 -14.65 -17.26
CA CYS A 7 36.05 -13.96 -18.51
C CYS A 7 36.47 -12.50 -18.33
N ASP A 8 37.75 -12.23 -18.52
CA ASP A 8 38.28 -10.88 -18.67
C ASP A 8 37.91 -10.39 -20.09
N GLY A 9 36.99 -9.42 -20.14
CA GLY A 9 36.57 -8.75 -21.36
C GLY A 9 36.91 -7.28 -21.25
N ASP A 10 38.11 -6.92 -21.69
CA ASP A 10 38.54 -5.54 -21.89
C ASP A 10 37.71 -4.91 -23.00
N ILE A 11 36.88 -3.92 -22.66
CA ILE A 11 36.19 -3.06 -23.62
C ILE A 11 36.99 -1.76 -23.68
N GLU A 12 37.79 -1.63 -24.73
CA GLU A 12 38.37 -0.35 -25.17
C GLU A 12 37.23 0.54 -25.70
N ILE A 13 36.90 1.60 -24.96
CA ILE A 13 36.02 2.67 -25.45
C ILE A 13 36.93 3.77 -26.00
N ASP A 14 37.07 3.77 -27.33
CA ASP A 14 37.74 4.84 -28.06
C ASP A 14 36.98 6.16 -27.89
N GLY A 15 37.69 7.14 -27.32
CA GLY A 15 37.25 8.51 -27.18
C GLY A 15 37.12 9.19 -28.55
N SER A 16 35.95 9.78 -28.78
CA SER A 16 35.78 10.84 -29.77
C SER A 16 35.41 12.12 -29.03
N SER A 17 36.44 12.92 -28.78
CA SER A 17 36.36 14.29 -28.27
C SER A 17 36.11 15.22 -29.45
N SER A 18 34.88 15.68 -29.63
CA SER A 18 34.56 16.81 -30.51
C SER A 18 34.42 18.06 -29.64
N GLU A 19 35.42 18.92 -29.73
CA GLU A 19 35.42 20.27 -29.17
C GLU A 19 34.55 21.17 -30.05
N ASP A 20 33.33 21.48 -29.60
CA ASP A 20 32.53 22.58 -30.15
C ASP A 20 32.37 23.68 -29.09
N LYS A 21 32.88 24.86 -29.43
CA LYS A 21 32.78 26.15 -28.72
C LYS A 21 32.56 27.23 -29.80
N PRO A 22 32.03 28.43 -29.48
CA PRO A 22 30.66 28.70 -29.04
C PRO A 22 30.03 29.81 -29.92
N ASP A 23 28.79 29.65 -30.37
CA ASP A 23 28.06 30.78 -30.97
C ASP A 23 27.37 31.58 -29.85
N GLU A 24 28.03 32.68 -29.44
CA GLU A 24 27.43 33.74 -28.64
C GLU A 24 26.37 34.48 -29.45
N ASP A 25 25.12 34.01 -29.41
CA ASP A 25 23.99 34.78 -29.90
C ASP A 25 23.30 35.49 -28.73
N ASN A 26 23.80 36.70 -28.45
CA ASN A 26 23.32 37.62 -27.43
C ASN A 26 21.98 38.25 -27.85
N SER A 27 20.92 37.44 -27.84
CA SER A 27 19.54 37.90 -27.99
C SER A 27 18.93 38.18 -26.63
N ASN A 28 19.21 39.38 -26.13
CA ASN A 28 18.59 39.98 -24.95
C ASN A 28 17.08 40.23 -25.24
N HIS A 29 16.27 39.19 -25.13
CA HIS A 29 14.82 39.31 -24.99
C HIS A 29 14.54 39.54 -23.50
N GLY A 30 14.38 40.82 -23.15
CA GLY A 30 13.95 41.23 -21.82
C GLY A 30 12.65 40.53 -21.47
N ILE A 31 12.76 39.49 -20.65
CA ILE A 31 11.63 38.90 -19.94
C ILE A 31 11.12 40.01 -19.02
N PRO A 32 9.87 40.48 -19.17
CA PRO A 32 9.32 41.43 -18.23
C PRO A 32 9.37 40.79 -16.84
N ILE A 33 10.09 41.42 -15.93
CA ILE A 33 10.00 41.14 -14.50
C ILE A 33 8.56 41.48 -14.13
N ILE A 34 7.70 40.47 -14.15
CA ILE A 34 6.37 40.54 -13.57
C ILE A 34 6.62 40.55 -12.07
N THR A 35 6.73 41.73 -11.49
CA THR A 35 6.69 41.91 -10.04
C THR A 35 5.32 41.38 -9.59
N PRO A 36 5.24 40.26 -8.86
CA PRO A 36 3.95 39.80 -8.37
C PRO A 36 3.39 40.90 -7.46
N ALA A 37 2.17 41.32 -7.75
CA ALA A 37 1.47 42.30 -6.93
C ALA A 37 1.47 41.79 -5.48
N ALA A 38 2.01 42.60 -4.57
CA ALA A 38 2.03 42.31 -3.15
C ALA A 38 0.59 42.03 -2.68
N GLN A 39 0.22 40.76 -2.55
CA GLN A 39 -1.01 40.36 -1.91
C GLN A 39 -0.87 40.75 -0.44
N GLN A 40 -1.64 41.75 -0.01
CA GLN A 40 -1.75 42.10 1.39
C GLN A 40 -2.40 40.92 2.12
N ASP A 41 -1.58 40.10 2.76
CA ASP A 41 -1.99 39.02 3.66
C ASP A 41 -2.66 39.67 4.88
N VAL A 42 -3.99 39.77 4.86
CA VAL A 42 -4.76 39.96 6.08
C VAL A 42 -4.66 38.62 6.83
N PRO A 43 -4.19 38.59 8.09
CA PRO A 43 -4.12 37.35 8.86
C PRO A 43 -5.52 36.74 8.97
N GLY A 44 -5.78 35.76 8.12
CA GLY A 44 -7.03 35.02 8.10
C GLY A 44 -7.02 34.01 9.24
N VAL A 45 -8.10 33.97 10.01
CA VAL A 45 -8.34 33.03 11.13
C VAL A 45 -7.98 31.58 10.79
N GLY A 46 -8.02 31.17 9.51
CA GLY A 46 -7.68 29.82 9.08
C GLY A 46 -6.19 29.45 9.11
N ILE A 47 -5.24 30.40 9.08
CA ILE A 47 -3.81 30.07 9.14
C ILE A 47 -3.41 29.70 10.57
N GLU A 48 -3.93 30.41 11.58
CA GLU A 48 -3.66 30.10 12.98
C GLU A 48 -4.24 28.73 13.39
N GLU A 49 -5.44 28.40 12.89
CA GLU A 49 -6.05 27.07 13.08
C GLU A 49 -5.17 25.98 12.45
N LEU A 50 -4.59 26.23 11.28
CA LEU A 50 -3.67 25.31 10.63
C LEU A 50 -2.36 25.16 11.40
N VAL A 51 -1.74 26.25 11.86
CA VAL A 51 -0.52 26.21 12.69
C VAL A 51 -0.78 25.39 13.97
N ALA A 52 -1.90 25.66 14.65
CA ALA A 52 -2.30 24.92 15.84
C ALA A 52 -2.53 23.44 15.56
N ALA A 53 -3.12 23.10 14.40
CA ALA A 53 -3.33 21.74 13.94
C ALA A 53 -2.00 21.01 13.70
N CYS A 54 -1.06 21.59 12.93
CA CYS A 54 0.23 20.95 12.65
C CYS A 54 1.07 20.75 13.94
N GLY A 55 0.95 21.67 14.91
CA GLY A 55 1.66 21.58 16.20
C GLY A 55 1.16 20.48 17.16
N GLN A 56 -0.05 19.94 16.96
CA GLN A 56 -0.66 18.93 17.85
C GLN A 56 -0.39 17.48 17.43
N SER A 57 0.24 17.25 16.28
CA SER A 57 0.31 15.93 15.62
C SER A 57 1.26 14.90 16.26
N SER A 58 1.90 15.18 17.41
CA SER A 58 3.09 14.40 17.85
C SER A 58 3.00 13.60 19.16
N SER A 59 1.85 13.45 19.87
CA SER A 59 1.94 12.82 21.22
C SER A 59 0.80 11.93 21.74
N SER A 60 -0.17 11.47 20.93
CA SER A 60 -1.27 10.62 21.45
C SER A 60 -1.45 9.26 20.76
N SER A 61 -0.36 8.52 20.53
CA SER A 61 -0.44 7.08 20.26
C SER A 61 -0.64 6.28 21.56
N GLY A 62 -1.73 6.57 22.27
CA GLY A 62 -2.20 5.80 23.42
C GLY A 62 -2.96 4.56 22.94
N ALA A 63 -2.42 3.38 23.27
CA ALA A 63 -2.95 2.09 22.91
C ALA A 63 -4.42 1.87 23.36
N ASN A 64 -5.11 1.02 22.61
CA ASN A 64 -6.45 0.47 22.86
C ASN A 64 -7.64 1.39 22.64
N GLN A 65 -8.28 1.33 21.45
CA GLN A 65 -9.74 1.24 21.35
C GLN A 65 -10.18 0.39 20.14
N GLY A 66 -10.54 -0.88 20.42
CA GLY A 66 -11.05 -1.88 19.46
C GLY A 66 -12.46 -1.64 18.92
N LYS A 67 -12.84 -0.38 18.66
CA LYS A 67 -14.05 -0.05 17.89
C LYS A 67 -13.58 0.73 16.67
N ARG A 68 -14.10 0.36 15.49
CA ARG A 68 -13.86 1.02 14.20
C ARG A 68 -14.42 2.44 14.27
N ARG A 69 -13.76 3.33 15.03
CA ARG A 69 -14.04 4.76 15.06
C ARG A 69 -13.89 5.23 13.63
N LYS A 70 -14.83 6.04 13.15
CA LYS A 70 -14.63 6.79 11.91
C LYS A 70 -13.25 7.44 12.06
N LYS A 71 -12.32 7.09 11.17
CA LYS A 71 -11.00 7.72 11.17
C LYS A 71 -11.27 9.17 10.88
N GLU A 72 -11.23 9.98 11.93
CA GLU A 72 -11.23 11.43 11.79
C GLU A 72 -9.99 11.74 10.95
N LEU A 73 -10.20 12.52 9.90
CA LEU A 73 -9.11 12.92 9.03
C LEU A 73 -8.17 13.78 9.87
N GLU A 74 -6.86 13.53 9.76
CA GLU A 74 -5.87 14.36 10.44
C GLU A 74 -6.10 15.82 10.02
N PRO A 75 -6.15 16.79 10.96
CA PRO A 75 -6.50 18.17 10.63
C PRO A 75 -5.70 18.76 9.47
N SER A 76 -4.39 18.53 9.41
CA SER A 76 -3.52 18.98 8.31
C SER A 76 -3.98 18.43 6.95
N MET A 77 -4.35 17.15 6.90
CA MET A 77 -4.92 16.53 5.70
C MET A 77 -6.29 17.12 5.32
N ASP A 78 -7.11 17.50 6.30
CA ASP A 78 -8.38 18.18 6.03
C ASP A 78 -8.15 19.55 5.38
N PHE A 79 -7.22 20.35 5.92
CA PHE A 79 -6.81 21.61 5.32
C PHE A 79 -6.26 21.43 3.91
N LEU A 80 -5.44 20.40 3.69
CA LEU A 80 -4.91 20.10 2.36
C LEU A 80 -6.04 19.76 1.38
N ILE A 81 -6.96 18.86 1.74
CA ILE A 81 -8.06 18.41 0.87
C ILE A 81 -9.01 19.58 0.57
N ASN A 82 -9.38 20.34 1.60
CA ASN A 82 -10.38 21.41 1.56
C ASN A 82 -9.78 22.82 1.42
N ALA A 83 -8.52 22.93 0.97
CA ALA A 83 -7.81 24.22 0.90
C ALA A 83 -8.59 25.30 0.14
N GLU A 84 -9.33 24.93 -0.90
CA GLU A 84 -10.17 25.84 -1.71
C GLU A 84 -11.34 26.46 -0.92
N LYS A 85 -11.77 25.81 0.17
CA LYS A 85 -12.91 26.25 1.00
C LYS A 85 -12.47 26.86 2.32
N ARG A 86 -11.19 26.74 2.68
CA ARG A 86 -10.64 27.21 3.94
C ARG A 86 -10.15 28.66 3.78
N PRO A 87 -10.79 29.65 4.45
CA PRO A 87 -10.38 31.05 4.36
C PRO A 87 -8.95 31.22 4.88
N GLY A 88 -8.14 32.00 4.17
CA GLY A 88 -6.74 32.26 4.51
C GLY A 88 -5.74 31.21 3.98
N VAL A 89 -6.21 30.01 3.64
CA VAL A 89 -5.36 28.96 3.04
C VAL A 89 -5.41 29.08 1.52
N MET A 90 -6.57 28.89 0.88
CA MET A 90 -6.89 29.08 -0.56
C MET A 90 -5.88 28.53 -1.60
N CYS A 91 -4.85 27.83 -1.14
CA CYS A 91 -3.70 27.36 -1.87
C CYS A 91 -3.24 26.08 -1.18
N ARG A 92 -3.10 24.98 -1.93
CA ARG A 92 -2.62 23.72 -1.34
C ARG A 92 -1.16 23.82 -0.89
N ARG A 93 -0.35 24.70 -1.50
CA ARG A 93 1.05 24.91 -1.10
C ARG A 93 1.20 25.58 0.24
N LYS A 94 0.34 26.57 0.52
CA LYS A 94 0.33 27.26 1.81
C LYS A 94 0.14 26.29 2.99
N VAL A 95 -0.55 25.17 2.77
CA VAL A 95 -0.65 24.10 3.78
C VAL A 95 0.70 23.45 4.07
N PHE A 96 1.48 23.13 3.04
CA PHE A 96 2.82 22.59 3.19
C PHE A 96 3.78 23.62 3.80
N ASP A 97 3.72 24.87 3.34
CA ASP A 97 4.59 25.94 3.85
C ASP A 97 4.39 26.16 5.35
N VAL A 98 3.15 26.09 5.82
CA VAL A 98 2.83 26.22 7.26
C VAL A 98 3.21 24.96 8.04
N CYS A 99 2.85 23.76 7.57
CA CYS A 99 3.11 22.55 8.34
C CYS A 99 4.60 22.17 8.41
N PHE A 100 5.41 22.56 7.44
CA PHE A 100 6.87 22.33 7.43
C PHE A 100 7.68 23.58 7.82
N ASP A 101 7.01 24.68 8.15
CA ASP A 101 7.63 25.97 8.49
C ASP A 101 8.65 26.44 7.43
N ASN A 102 8.28 26.30 6.15
CA ASN A 102 9.14 26.65 5.02
C ASN A 102 9.54 28.14 5.03
N ALA A 103 8.75 29.00 5.68
CA ALA A 103 9.07 30.41 5.83
C ALA A 103 10.33 30.62 6.70
N SER A 104 10.50 29.83 7.75
CA SER A 104 11.72 29.86 8.57
C SER A 104 12.92 29.27 7.84
N ALA A 105 12.69 28.29 6.96
CA ALA A 105 13.74 27.62 6.18
C ALA A 105 14.24 28.45 4.97
N ASP A 106 13.58 29.57 4.63
CA ASP A 106 13.96 30.41 3.47
C ASP A 106 15.37 31.01 3.62
N THR A 107 15.92 31.07 4.84
CA THR A 107 17.30 31.57 5.07
C THR A 107 18.34 30.48 5.27
N ASP A 108 17.93 29.24 5.57
CA ASP A 108 18.86 28.13 5.91
C ASP A 108 19.85 27.83 4.78
N HIS A 109 19.44 28.10 3.54
CA HIS A 109 20.31 27.90 2.38
C HIS A 109 21.51 28.87 2.37
N LEU A 110 21.38 30.06 2.96
CA LEU A 110 22.49 31.03 3.07
C LEU A 110 23.56 30.55 4.05
N ASP A 111 23.15 29.88 5.13
CA ASP A 111 24.07 29.34 6.13
C ASP A 111 24.79 28.06 5.65
N CYS A 112 24.16 27.31 4.73
CA CYS A 112 24.74 26.09 4.17
C CYS A 112 25.92 26.35 3.23
N ASP A 113 25.92 27.45 2.48
CA ASP A 113 27.01 27.83 1.58
C ASP A 113 27.33 29.33 1.68
N LEU A 114 28.28 29.64 2.57
CA LEU A 114 28.75 31.01 2.79
C LEU A 114 29.56 31.58 1.61
N THR A 115 29.94 30.75 0.63
CA THR A 115 30.73 31.20 -0.53
C THR A 115 29.85 31.75 -1.65
N ASN A 116 28.57 31.40 -1.65
CA ASN A 116 27.59 31.86 -2.61
C ASN A 116 26.61 32.85 -1.94
N SER A 117 26.52 34.07 -2.44
CA SER A 117 25.56 35.06 -1.92
C SER A 117 24.10 34.67 -2.10
N LEU A 118 23.81 33.69 -2.97
CA LEU A 118 22.49 33.10 -3.16
C LEU A 118 22.28 31.84 -2.31
N GLY A 119 23.30 31.42 -1.54
CA GLY A 119 23.32 30.22 -0.72
C GLY A 119 23.38 28.92 -1.53
N CYS A 120 23.21 27.81 -0.79
CA CYS A 120 23.26 26.47 -1.33
C CYS A 120 22.04 26.18 -2.21
N THR A 121 22.27 25.91 -3.50
CA THR A 121 21.20 25.60 -4.47
C THR A 121 20.39 24.35 -4.12
N ARG A 122 20.94 23.45 -3.28
CA ARG A 122 20.24 22.25 -2.80
C ARG A 122 19.31 22.51 -1.63
N CYS A 123 19.64 23.51 -0.79
CA CYS A 123 18.87 23.85 0.40
C CYS A 123 17.83 24.93 0.12
N ARG A 124 18.02 25.71 -0.95
CA ARG A 124 17.09 26.76 -1.34
C ARG A 124 15.77 26.15 -1.80
N ILE A 125 14.68 26.56 -1.15
CA ILE A 125 13.33 26.22 -1.57
C ILE A 125 13.06 27.00 -2.87
N MET A 126 13.00 26.29 -4.00
CA MET A 126 12.72 26.91 -5.29
C MET A 126 11.23 27.15 -5.43
N GLU A 127 10.84 28.32 -5.95
CA GLU A 127 9.46 28.54 -6.32
C GLU A 127 9.08 27.63 -7.50
N PRO A 128 8.15 26.69 -7.30
CA PRO A 128 7.69 25.80 -8.35
C PRO A 128 6.95 26.53 -9.50
N ALA A 129 7.25 26.15 -10.74
CA ALA A 129 6.73 26.79 -11.96
C ALA A 129 5.19 26.76 -12.13
N VAL A 130 4.50 25.82 -11.48
CA VAL A 130 3.04 25.66 -11.51
C VAL A 130 2.56 25.54 -10.07
N CYS A 131 1.63 26.38 -9.62
CA CYS A 131 1.16 26.53 -8.24
C CYS A 131 0.46 25.27 -7.65
N CYS A 132 -0.85 25.16 -7.84
CA CYS A 132 -1.62 23.99 -7.45
C CYS A 132 -2.88 23.94 -8.31
N ASN A 133 -3.65 22.86 -8.23
CA ASN A 133 -4.87 22.72 -9.02
C ASN A 133 -5.96 23.76 -8.70
N ILE A 134 -5.85 24.48 -7.58
CA ILE A 134 -6.76 25.59 -7.24
C ILE A 134 -6.41 26.84 -8.06
N HIS A 135 -5.12 27.19 -8.15
CA HIS A 135 -4.67 28.40 -8.85
C HIS A 135 -4.47 28.19 -10.35
N GLU A 136 -4.08 26.99 -10.77
CA GLU A 136 -3.75 26.67 -12.16
C GLU A 136 -4.49 25.40 -12.65
N PRO A 137 -5.83 25.38 -12.65
CA PRO A 137 -6.60 24.17 -12.96
C PRO A 137 -6.27 23.57 -14.34
N ALA A 138 -5.95 24.41 -15.33
CA ALA A 138 -5.58 23.96 -16.67
C ALA A 138 -4.34 23.03 -16.68
N ALA A 139 -3.34 23.32 -15.83
CA ALA A 139 -2.12 22.52 -15.71
C ALA A 139 -2.37 21.12 -15.12
N PHE A 140 -3.52 20.91 -14.47
CA PHE A 140 -3.88 19.64 -13.81
C PHE A 140 -5.02 18.88 -14.50
N SER A 141 -5.59 19.42 -15.59
CA SER A 141 -6.74 18.84 -16.30
C SER A 141 -6.55 17.38 -16.73
N GLN A 142 -5.33 16.95 -17.01
CA GLN A 142 -5.02 15.54 -17.32
C GLN A 142 -5.35 14.57 -16.17
N TYR A 143 -5.28 15.04 -14.92
CA TYR A 143 -5.56 14.24 -13.72
C TYR A 143 -7.04 14.21 -13.35
N ASP A 144 -7.87 15.07 -13.96
CA ASP A 144 -9.34 15.03 -13.79
C ASP A 144 -9.97 13.83 -14.52
N SER A 145 -9.19 13.14 -15.35
CA SER A 145 -9.57 11.86 -15.94
C SER A 145 -9.98 10.89 -14.84
N ASN A 146 -11.12 10.21 -15.00
CA ASN A 146 -11.56 9.15 -14.09
C ASN A 146 -10.43 8.11 -13.97
N ILE A 147 -9.63 8.19 -12.90
CA ILE A 147 -8.64 7.16 -12.58
C ILE A 147 -9.46 5.88 -12.47
N PRO A 148 -9.26 4.91 -13.39
CA PRO A 148 -10.03 3.67 -13.34
C PRO A 148 -9.86 3.12 -11.94
N LYS A 149 -10.97 2.98 -11.22
CA LYS A 149 -10.91 2.39 -9.88
C LYS A 149 -10.21 1.04 -10.07
N PRO A 150 -9.03 0.82 -9.46
CA PRO A 150 -8.33 -0.43 -9.67
C PRO A 150 -9.30 -1.56 -9.35
N ALA A 151 -9.31 -2.58 -10.21
CA ALA A 151 -10.18 -3.73 -10.03
C ALA A 151 -10.02 -4.19 -8.58
N CYS A 152 -11.16 -4.32 -7.87
CA CYS A 152 -11.15 -4.71 -6.46
C CYS A 152 -10.29 -5.96 -6.34
N SER A 153 -9.22 -5.90 -5.54
CA SER A 153 -8.32 -7.04 -5.39
C SER A 153 -9.15 -8.26 -5.00
N THR A 154 -8.82 -9.40 -5.61
CA THR A 154 -9.49 -10.66 -5.29
C THR A 154 -9.41 -10.85 -3.77
N GLN A 155 -10.54 -11.12 -3.13
CA GLN A 155 -10.54 -11.30 -1.68
C GLN A 155 -9.63 -12.46 -1.30
N HIS A 156 -8.65 -12.18 -0.42
CA HIS A 156 -7.76 -13.20 0.10
C HIS A 156 -8.55 -14.21 0.93
N SER A 157 -8.10 -15.46 0.97
CA SER A 157 -8.77 -16.48 1.79
C SER A 157 -8.68 -16.13 3.28
N HIS A 158 -9.76 -16.35 4.02
CA HIS A 158 -9.72 -16.23 5.47
C HIS A 158 -9.03 -17.47 6.06
N LEU A 159 -7.90 -17.27 6.72
CA LEU A 159 -7.11 -18.35 7.32
C LEU A 159 -7.49 -18.51 8.80
N PRO A 160 -7.76 -19.73 9.29
CA PRO A 160 -7.87 -19.99 10.72
C PRO A 160 -6.61 -19.55 11.47
N LYS A 161 -6.75 -19.10 12.72
CA LYS A 161 -5.58 -18.87 13.57
C LYS A 161 -4.93 -20.21 13.89
N TYR A 162 -3.61 -20.27 13.78
CA TYR A 162 -2.81 -21.42 14.16
C TYR A 162 -1.55 -20.96 14.91
N THR A 163 -0.89 -21.90 15.56
CA THR A 163 0.42 -21.68 16.18
C THR A 163 1.48 -22.23 15.23
N LYS A 164 2.42 -21.38 14.79
CA LYS A 164 3.56 -21.79 13.95
C LYS A 164 4.31 -22.95 14.62
N GLY A 165 4.40 -24.07 13.92
CA GLY A 165 5.19 -25.23 14.31
C GLY A 165 6.60 -25.17 13.73
N LYS A 166 7.42 -26.18 14.04
CA LYS A 166 8.82 -26.25 13.59
C LYS A 166 8.95 -26.09 12.06
N ARG A 167 8.09 -26.76 11.27
CA ARG A 167 8.15 -26.72 9.81
C ARG A 167 7.84 -25.33 9.24
N ASP A 168 6.96 -24.58 9.91
CA ASP A 168 6.62 -23.22 9.50
C ASP A 168 7.82 -22.28 9.71
N TYR A 169 8.57 -22.47 10.82
CA TYR A 169 9.84 -21.76 11.05
C TYR A 169 10.93 -22.19 10.08
N ASP A 170 11.09 -23.49 9.81
CA ASP A 170 12.07 -23.98 8.83
C ASP A 170 11.79 -23.37 7.43
N LEU A 171 10.51 -23.25 7.05
CA LEU A 171 10.11 -22.58 5.80
C LEU A 171 10.38 -21.07 5.85
N GLN A 172 10.09 -20.43 6.99
CA GLN A 172 10.36 -19.01 7.19
C GLN A 172 11.85 -18.67 7.00
N ASP A 173 12.73 -19.45 7.62
CA ASP A 173 14.19 -19.27 7.49
C ASP A 173 14.65 -19.47 6.03
N ALA A 174 14.13 -20.50 5.35
CA ALA A 174 14.43 -20.74 3.93
C ALA A 174 14.00 -19.58 3.03
N LEU A 175 12.82 -19.00 3.28
CA LEU A 175 12.33 -17.83 2.55
C LEU A 175 13.15 -16.57 2.83
N HIS A 176 13.59 -16.36 4.07
CA HIS A 176 14.46 -15.23 4.40
C HIS A 176 15.82 -15.33 3.70
N ASN A 177 16.45 -16.51 3.75
CA ASN A 177 17.72 -16.75 3.05
C ASN A 177 17.57 -16.53 1.52
N TRP A 178 16.48 -17.03 0.94
CA TRP A 178 16.19 -16.80 -0.48
C TRP A 178 15.99 -15.31 -0.81
N CYS A 179 15.32 -14.54 0.07
CA CYS A 179 15.14 -13.11 -0.13
C CYS A 179 16.47 -12.34 -0.06
N GLU A 180 17.38 -12.71 0.85
CA GLU A 180 18.72 -12.13 0.93
C GLU A 180 19.53 -12.39 -0.34
N GLU A 181 19.56 -13.66 -0.78
CA GLU A 181 20.25 -14.07 -2.00
C GLU A 181 19.70 -13.31 -3.22
N LYS A 182 18.38 -13.26 -3.39
CA LYS A 182 17.75 -12.54 -4.51
C LYS A 182 17.94 -11.04 -4.45
N THR A 183 17.97 -10.45 -3.27
CA THR A 183 18.22 -9.01 -3.14
C THR A 183 19.65 -8.69 -3.55
N ALA A 184 20.62 -9.50 -3.12
CA ALA A 184 22.02 -9.35 -3.52
C ALA A 184 22.20 -9.55 -5.03
N ASP A 185 21.52 -10.53 -5.63
CA ASP A 185 21.58 -10.82 -7.07
C ASP A 185 20.97 -9.70 -7.93
N VAL A 186 19.78 -9.21 -7.58
CA VAL A 186 19.02 -8.26 -8.40
C VAL A 186 19.44 -6.81 -8.16
N TYR A 187 19.73 -6.44 -6.92
CA TYR A 187 19.99 -5.05 -6.52
C TYR A 187 21.43 -4.80 -6.05
N GLY A 188 22.24 -5.85 -5.92
CA GLY A 188 23.60 -5.77 -5.43
C GLY A 188 23.70 -5.76 -3.90
N TRP A 189 24.90 -6.08 -3.41
CA TRP A 189 25.18 -6.22 -1.98
C TRP A 189 24.99 -4.93 -1.18
N ALA A 190 25.28 -3.76 -1.79
CA ALA A 190 25.07 -2.47 -1.16
C ALA A 190 23.59 -2.20 -0.84
N CYS A 191 22.68 -2.58 -1.73
CA CYS A 191 21.23 -2.43 -1.51
C CYS A 191 20.74 -3.36 -0.41
N LEU A 192 21.23 -4.61 -0.37
CA LEU A 192 20.92 -5.56 0.71
C LEU A 192 21.34 -5.00 2.07
N ASN A 193 22.52 -4.41 2.22
CA ASN A 193 22.95 -3.84 3.50
C ASN A 193 22.16 -2.59 3.92
N ASN A 194 21.83 -1.72 2.97
CA ASN A 194 21.19 -0.44 3.27
C ASN A 194 19.68 -0.57 3.52
N HIS A 195 19.01 -1.49 2.81
CA HIS A 195 17.54 -1.60 2.83
C HIS A 195 17.04 -2.95 3.32
N GLY A 196 17.90 -3.98 3.33
CA GLY A 196 17.55 -5.34 3.73
C GLY A 196 16.87 -6.17 2.64
N PRO A 197 16.56 -7.45 2.94
CA PRO A 197 15.97 -8.40 2.00
C PRO A 197 14.49 -8.10 1.65
N SER A 198 13.87 -7.15 2.35
CA SER A 198 12.48 -6.77 2.15
C SER A 198 12.22 -6.04 0.81
N LEU A 199 13.29 -5.68 0.08
CA LEU A 199 13.22 -5.13 -1.27
C LEU A 199 12.63 -6.11 -2.29
N VAL A 200 12.86 -7.41 -2.12
CA VAL A 200 12.31 -8.43 -3.04
C VAL A 200 10.92 -8.88 -2.57
N ILE A 201 10.76 -9.20 -1.28
CA ILE A 201 9.46 -9.56 -0.69
C ILE A 201 9.29 -8.84 0.66
N PRO A 202 8.27 -7.98 0.83
CA PRO A 202 7.97 -7.40 2.12
C PRO A 202 7.62 -8.45 3.19
N ASN A 203 8.01 -8.24 4.44
CA ASN A 203 7.80 -9.21 5.53
C ASN A 203 6.32 -9.62 5.71
N SER A 204 5.38 -8.70 5.50
CA SER A 204 3.95 -9.00 5.58
C SER A 204 3.48 -9.99 4.50
N ILE A 205 4.09 -9.94 3.32
CA ILE A 205 3.85 -10.90 2.23
C ILE A 205 4.48 -12.25 2.59
N LEU A 206 5.70 -12.27 3.14
CA LEU A 206 6.35 -13.50 3.62
C LEU A 206 5.50 -14.22 4.68
N ASP A 207 5.05 -13.51 5.71
CA ASP A 207 4.18 -14.07 6.75
C ASP A 207 2.89 -14.65 6.13
N ARG A 208 2.29 -13.94 5.18
CA ARG A 208 1.10 -14.40 4.46
C ARG A 208 1.38 -15.67 3.65
N ILE A 209 2.54 -15.78 3.00
CA ILE A 209 2.95 -16.98 2.26
C ILE A 209 3.06 -18.16 3.21
N ILE A 210 3.71 -17.99 4.37
CA ILE A 210 3.86 -19.03 5.40
C ILE A 210 2.48 -19.49 5.89
N ASP A 211 1.59 -18.56 6.23
CA ASP A 211 0.23 -18.88 6.68
C ASP A 211 -0.57 -19.62 5.59
N CYS A 212 -0.50 -19.17 4.35
CA CYS A 212 -1.16 -19.83 3.23
C CYS A 212 -0.57 -21.21 2.95
N ALA A 213 0.74 -21.39 3.07
CA ALA A 213 1.41 -22.67 2.90
C ALA A 213 1.01 -23.66 3.99
N HIS A 214 0.95 -23.21 5.25
CA HIS A 214 0.48 -24.01 6.38
C HIS A 214 -0.91 -24.59 6.12
N HIS A 215 -1.81 -23.78 5.56
CA HIS A 215 -3.18 -24.18 5.22
C HIS A 215 -3.34 -24.78 3.82
N GLY A 216 -2.24 -24.99 3.08
CA GLY A 216 -2.26 -25.56 1.73
C GLY A 216 -3.09 -24.75 0.72
N LYS A 217 -3.02 -23.41 0.78
CA LYS A 217 -3.76 -22.51 -0.12
C LYS A 217 -3.01 -22.15 -1.40
N ILE A 218 -1.69 -22.33 -1.43
CA ILE A 218 -0.85 -21.97 -2.57
C ILE A 218 -0.38 -23.26 -3.24
N HIS A 219 -0.80 -23.48 -4.49
CA HIS A 219 -0.34 -24.59 -5.34
C HIS A 219 0.24 -24.12 -6.67
N THR A 220 -0.10 -22.91 -7.10
CA THR A 220 0.32 -22.29 -8.36
C THR A 220 0.79 -20.85 -8.13
N SER A 221 1.49 -20.27 -9.11
CA SER A 221 1.91 -18.86 -9.03
C SER A 221 0.69 -17.93 -9.02
N GLN A 222 -0.41 -18.35 -9.65
CA GLN A 222 -1.68 -17.63 -9.61
C GLN A 222 -2.31 -17.64 -8.21
N ASP A 223 -2.23 -18.76 -7.49
CA ASP A 223 -2.68 -18.82 -6.09
C ASP A 223 -1.82 -17.91 -5.21
N LEU A 224 -0.50 -17.91 -5.43
CA LEU A 224 0.44 -17.03 -4.74
C LEU A 224 0.06 -15.56 -4.96
N GLN A 225 -0.12 -15.14 -6.22
CA GLN A 225 -0.55 -13.79 -6.58
C GLN A 225 -1.89 -13.44 -5.94
N LYS A 226 -2.87 -14.36 -6.00
CA LYS A 226 -4.22 -14.16 -5.47
C LYS A 226 -4.25 -14.01 -3.94
N GLU A 227 -3.46 -14.81 -3.22
CA GLU A 227 -3.50 -14.85 -1.76
C GLU A 227 -2.65 -13.77 -1.10
N THR A 228 -1.68 -13.22 -1.82
CA THR A 228 -0.73 -12.22 -1.31
C THR A 228 -0.87 -10.84 -1.94
N GLY A 229 -1.38 -10.76 -3.17
CA GLY A 229 -1.33 -9.53 -3.98
C GLY A 229 0.08 -9.14 -4.43
N TRP A 230 1.06 -10.02 -4.27
CA TRP A 230 2.45 -9.72 -4.62
C TRP A 230 2.66 -9.67 -6.13
N THR A 231 3.11 -8.52 -6.62
CA THR A 231 3.25 -8.20 -8.05
C THR A 231 4.25 -9.09 -8.77
N ASP A 232 5.32 -9.50 -8.10
CA ASP A 232 6.41 -10.29 -8.71
C ASP A 232 6.23 -11.80 -8.57
N SER A 233 5.03 -12.24 -8.16
CA SER A 233 4.67 -13.66 -8.06
C SER A 233 4.75 -14.40 -9.40
N GLU A 234 4.59 -13.72 -10.53
CA GLU A 234 4.80 -14.32 -11.86
C GLU A 234 6.29 -14.56 -12.15
N LYS A 235 7.15 -13.63 -11.72
CA LYS A 235 8.61 -13.70 -11.95
C LYS A 235 9.29 -14.73 -11.06
N TYR A 236 8.95 -14.74 -9.77
CA TYR A 236 9.64 -15.55 -8.76
C TYR A 236 8.80 -16.70 -8.21
N GLY A 237 7.54 -16.84 -8.65
CA GLY A 237 6.60 -17.81 -8.06
C GLY A 237 7.05 -19.26 -8.16
N SER A 238 7.74 -19.65 -9.24
CA SER A 238 8.23 -21.03 -9.40
C SER A 238 9.29 -21.41 -8.36
N GLU A 239 10.20 -20.48 -8.03
CA GLU A 239 11.22 -20.69 -7.00
C GLU A 239 10.59 -20.79 -5.61
N ILE A 240 9.66 -19.87 -5.31
CA ILE A 240 8.90 -19.90 -4.04
C ILE A 240 8.09 -21.19 -3.92
N LEU A 241 7.38 -21.62 -4.97
CA LEU A 241 6.63 -22.88 -4.97
C LEU A 241 7.54 -24.10 -4.77
N SER A 242 8.78 -24.04 -5.24
CA SER A 242 9.77 -25.09 -5.02
C SER A 242 10.16 -25.18 -3.54
N LEU A 243 10.37 -24.03 -2.88
CA LEU A 243 10.57 -23.95 -1.42
C LEU A 243 9.34 -24.46 -0.65
N LEU A 244 8.14 -24.03 -1.03
CA LEU A 244 6.90 -24.50 -0.41
C LEU A 244 6.73 -26.02 -0.52
N THR A 245 7.07 -26.58 -1.68
CA THR A 245 6.99 -28.03 -1.92
C THR A 245 8.02 -28.79 -1.10
N ALA A 246 9.25 -28.27 -0.98
CA ALA A 246 10.31 -28.88 -0.18
C ALA A 246 9.97 -28.94 1.32
N HIS A 247 9.21 -27.96 1.83
CA HIS A 247 8.78 -27.87 3.22
C HIS A 247 7.35 -28.41 3.49
N ALA A 248 6.66 -28.89 2.46
CA ALA A 248 5.32 -29.44 2.58
C ALA A 248 5.33 -30.66 3.53
N PRO A 249 4.26 -30.88 4.32
CA PRO A 249 4.16 -32.09 5.13
C PRO A 249 4.30 -33.32 4.22
N PRO A 250 5.03 -34.37 4.64
CA PRO A 250 4.99 -35.64 3.92
C PRO A 250 3.54 -36.01 3.70
N ARG A 251 3.13 -36.12 2.43
CA ARG A 251 1.77 -36.52 2.11
C ARG A 251 1.53 -37.83 2.84
N GLN A 252 0.66 -37.80 3.86
CA GLN A 252 0.26 -39.02 4.53
C GLN A 252 -0.32 -39.89 3.42
N SER A 253 0.42 -40.94 3.05
CA SER A 253 0.01 -41.83 2.00
C SER A 253 -1.26 -42.49 2.50
N LEU A 254 -2.41 -42.02 1.99
CA LEU A 254 -3.72 -42.59 2.29
C LEU A 254 -3.87 -44.01 1.72
N LEU A 255 -2.82 -44.53 1.08
CA LEU A 255 -2.66 -45.94 0.75
C LEU A 255 -2.25 -46.73 1.99
N VAL A 256 -3.02 -46.62 3.08
CA VAL A 256 -3.33 -47.85 3.82
C VAL A 256 -4.24 -48.60 2.86
N ALA A 257 -3.64 -49.43 2.01
CA ALA A 257 -4.36 -50.48 1.35
C ALA A 257 -4.94 -51.33 2.47
N THR A 258 -6.15 -50.98 2.94
CA THR A 258 -6.99 -51.90 3.68
C THR A 258 -7.08 -53.09 2.74
N PRO A 259 -6.46 -54.24 3.07
CA PRO A 259 -6.44 -55.37 2.16
C PRO A 259 -7.90 -55.67 1.87
N LEU A 260 -8.30 -55.43 0.61
CA LEU A 260 -9.63 -55.69 0.14
C LEU A 260 -9.81 -57.19 0.38
N ARG A 261 -10.54 -57.57 1.43
CA ARG A 261 -10.82 -58.98 1.67
C ARG A 261 -11.56 -59.46 0.42
N HIS A 262 -10.88 -60.31 -0.35
CA HIS A 262 -11.47 -61.00 -1.48
C HIS A 262 -12.65 -61.79 -0.96
N ASN A 263 -13.86 -61.25 -1.15
CA ASN A 263 -15.08 -62.01 -0.99
C ASN A 263 -15.23 -62.85 -2.26
N THR A 264 -14.72 -64.07 -2.20
CA THR A 264 -14.83 -65.09 -3.25
C THR A 264 -16.28 -65.56 -3.34
N THR A 265 -17.14 -64.79 -4.01
CA THR A 265 -18.45 -65.28 -4.44
C THR A 265 -18.30 -65.92 -5.80
N ASN A 266 -18.12 -67.25 -5.80
CA ASN A 266 -18.25 -68.09 -6.97
C ASN A 266 -19.64 -67.90 -7.58
N ASN A 267 -19.72 -67.44 -8.83
CA ASN A 267 -20.87 -67.70 -9.68
C ASN A 267 -20.38 -67.97 -11.11
N PRO A 268 -20.63 -69.16 -11.67
CA PRO A 268 -20.18 -69.51 -13.01
C PRO A 268 -21.23 -69.15 -14.08
N MET A 269 -20.70 -68.75 -15.23
CA MET A 269 -21.22 -68.90 -16.61
C MET A 269 -22.60 -68.31 -16.98
N LEU A 270 -22.59 -67.43 -17.99
CA LEU A 270 -23.01 -67.79 -19.36
C LEU A 270 -22.56 -66.72 -20.40
N PRO A 271 -22.48 -67.07 -21.71
CA PRO A 271 -21.66 -66.40 -22.72
C PRO A 271 -22.45 -65.67 -23.84
N HIS A 272 -21.68 -64.93 -24.66
CA HIS A 272 -21.96 -64.50 -26.05
C HIS A 272 -22.95 -63.32 -26.22
N VAL A 273 -22.81 -62.32 -27.10
CA VAL A 273 -22.39 -62.22 -28.53
C VAL A 273 -21.99 -60.75 -28.86
N PRO A 274 -21.15 -60.47 -29.88
CA PRO A 274 -20.70 -59.11 -30.25
C PRO A 274 -21.64 -58.42 -31.25
N THR A 275 -21.74 -57.09 -31.26
CA THR A 275 -22.21 -56.31 -32.42
C THR A 275 -21.66 -54.89 -32.40
N ALA A 276 -21.18 -54.48 -33.56
CA ALA A 276 -20.53 -53.22 -33.88
C ALA A 276 -21.51 -52.05 -34.00
N SER A 277 -20.89 -50.87 -34.12
CA SER A 277 -21.40 -49.68 -34.83
C SER A 277 -22.26 -48.72 -34.04
N GLY A 278 -21.95 -47.43 -34.21
CA GLY A 278 -22.85 -46.34 -33.86
C GLY A 278 -22.19 -45.19 -33.13
N MET A 279 -21.31 -44.45 -33.83
CA MET A 279 -21.11 -43.04 -33.49
C MET A 279 -22.45 -42.32 -33.63
N GLN A 280 -23.10 -41.98 -32.51
CA GLN A 280 -24.01 -40.84 -32.46
C GLN A 280 -23.67 -40.01 -31.23
N HIS A 281 -23.23 -38.79 -31.54
CA HIS A 281 -23.01 -37.69 -30.63
C HIS A 281 -24.39 -37.22 -30.14
N GLU A 282 -24.87 -37.82 -29.05
CA GLU A 282 -26.08 -37.34 -28.39
C GLU A 282 -25.73 -36.06 -27.63
N ARG A 283 -26.27 -34.95 -28.14
CA ARG A 283 -26.14 -33.61 -27.57
C ARG A 283 -26.96 -33.58 -26.28
N VAL A 284 -26.30 -33.86 -25.15
CA VAL A 284 -26.85 -33.64 -23.82
C VAL A 284 -27.10 -32.14 -23.65
N GLU A 285 -28.36 -31.74 -23.78
CA GLU A 285 -28.83 -30.43 -23.37
C GLU A 285 -28.67 -30.31 -21.85
N LEU A 286 -27.69 -29.51 -21.46
CA LEU A 286 -27.51 -29.09 -20.07
C LEU A 286 -28.76 -28.33 -19.61
N PRO A 287 -29.36 -28.70 -18.47
CA PRO A 287 -30.48 -27.96 -17.92
C PRO A 287 -30.05 -26.52 -17.63
N VAL A 288 -30.81 -25.58 -18.16
CA VAL A 288 -30.69 -24.14 -17.90
C VAL A 288 -30.69 -23.94 -16.40
N SER A 289 -29.50 -23.67 -15.86
CA SER A 289 -29.25 -23.44 -14.46
C SER A 289 -30.18 -22.33 -13.96
N ALA A 290 -31.07 -22.67 -13.04
CA ALA A 290 -31.92 -21.73 -12.34
C ALA A 290 -31.03 -20.62 -11.76
N VAL A 291 -31.25 -19.39 -12.25
CA VAL A 291 -30.54 -18.19 -11.82
C VAL A 291 -30.74 -18.07 -10.31
N ALA A 292 -29.69 -18.39 -9.54
CA ALA A 292 -29.73 -18.30 -8.09
C ALA A 292 -30.18 -16.89 -7.70
N SER A 293 -31.34 -16.80 -7.07
CA SER A 293 -31.90 -15.54 -6.61
C SER A 293 -30.94 -14.94 -5.59
N LYS A 294 -30.20 -13.92 -6.03
CA LYS A 294 -29.21 -13.20 -5.23
C LYS A 294 -29.91 -12.71 -3.96
N HIS A 295 -29.54 -13.27 -2.82
CA HIS A 295 -30.15 -12.96 -1.54
C HIS A 295 -30.03 -11.44 -1.31
N ARG A 296 -31.17 -10.74 -1.28
CA ARG A 296 -31.18 -9.30 -1.06
C ARG A 296 -30.85 -9.05 0.40
N ASN A 297 -29.82 -8.23 0.65
CA ASN A 297 -29.42 -7.87 2.00
C ASN A 297 -30.55 -7.03 2.63
N LYS A 298 -31.07 -7.51 3.77
CA LYS A 298 -32.02 -6.80 4.63
C LYS A 298 -31.26 -6.10 5.75
N CYS A 299 -31.62 -4.86 6.03
CA CYS A 299 -31.08 -4.10 7.14
C CYS A 299 -31.49 -4.77 8.47
N SER A 300 -30.53 -5.21 9.29
CA SER A 300 -30.86 -5.82 10.58
C SER A 300 -31.49 -4.85 11.60
N ALA A 301 -31.34 -3.53 11.41
CA ALA A 301 -31.89 -2.52 12.31
C ALA A 301 -33.32 -2.08 11.94
N CYS A 302 -33.72 -2.14 10.66
CA CYS A 302 -35.05 -1.68 10.22
C CYS A 302 -35.79 -2.66 9.31
N GLY A 303 -35.19 -3.80 8.95
CA GLY A 303 -35.80 -4.87 8.14
C GLY A 303 -35.89 -4.61 6.64
N GLN A 304 -35.62 -3.37 6.18
CA GLN A 304 -35.77 -2.98 4.78
C GLN A 304 -34.66 -3.51 3.88
N GLU A 305 -35.00 -3.84 2.63
CA GLU A 305 -34.05 -4.31 1.61
C GLU A 305 -33.31 -3.15 0.94
N GLY A 306 -32.11 -3.43 0.43
CA GLY A 306 -31.33 -2.48 -0.37
C GLY A 306 -30.18 -1.79 0.39
N TYR A 307 -30.12 -1.95 1.71
CA TYR A 307 -29.02 -1.48 2.55
C TYR A 307 -28.85 -2.35 3.81
N ASN A 308 -27.71 -2.20 4.50
CA ASN A 308 -27.47 -2.85 5.79
C ASN A 308 -27.57 -1.84 6.95
N ALA A 309 -27.56 -2.31 8.20
CA ALA A 309 -27.71 -1.47 9.39
C ALA A 309 -26.59 -0.43 9.59
N CYS A 310 -25.47 -0.57 8.87
CA CYS A 310 -24.35 0.37 8.92
C CYS A 310 -24.45 1.47 7.85
N ASN A 311 -25.43 1.43 6.96
CA ASN A 311 -25.62 2.46 5.94
C ASN A 311 -26.36 3.67 6.54
N CYS A 312 -25.90 4.89 6.26
CA CYS A 312 -26.46 6.14 6.80
C CYS A 312 -27.89 6.44 6.31
N ILE A 313 -28.33 5.75 5.26
CA ILE A 313 -29.70 5.78 4.72
C ILE A 313 -30.68 5.07 5.66
N CYS A 314 -30.21 4.20 6.56
CA CYS A 314 -31.08 3.54 7.52
C CYS A 314 -31.67 4.57 8.51
N PRO A 315 -33.00 4.66 8.68
CA PRO A 315 -33.61 5.61 9.62
C PRO A 315 -33.22 5.33 11.07
N ASN A 316 -32.89 4.08 11.40
CA ASN A 316 -32.41 3.66 12.72
C ASN A 316 -30.87 3.71 12.85
N HIS A 317 -30.17 4.42 11.95
CA HIS A 317 -28.71 4.50 12.02
C HIS A 317 -28.26 5.29 13.27
N PRO A 318 -27.20 4.87 14.00
CA PRO A 318 -26.78 5.50 15.24
C PRO A 318 -26.46 7.00 15.17
N SER A 319 -26.17 7.51 13.98
CA SER A 319 -25.96 8.95 13.75
C SER A 319 -27.22 9.79 13.90
N HIS A 320 -28.40 9.22 13.66
CA HIS A 320 -29.68 9.93 13.76
C HIS A 320 -30.21 9.93 15.20
N THR A 321 -29.90 8.90 15.99
CA THR A 321 -30.36 8.75 17.37
C THR A 321 -29.63 9.63 18.39
N ASN A 322 -28.45 10.19 18.06
CA ASN A 322 -27.64 11.02 18.97
C ASN A 322 -27.85 12.53 18.81
N ALA A 323 -28.80 12.97 17.97
CA ALA A 323 -29.09 14.40 17.78
C ALA A 323 -29.99 15.00 18.88
N GLN A 324 -30.26 14.29 19.99
CA GLN A 324 -30.99 14.87 21.11
C GLN A 324 -30.01 15.61 22.04
N PRO A 325 -30.16 16.93 22.26
CA PRO A 325 -29.25 17.68 23.12
C PRO A 325 -29.54 17.35 24.58
N GLN A 326 -28.77 16.42 25.16
CA GLN A 326 -28.69 16.32 26.61
C GLN A 326 -27.73 17.39 27.12
N GLY A 327 -28.28 18.47 27.66
CA GLY A 327 -27.55 19.44 28.45
C GLY A 327 -26.86 18.74 29.61
N LYS A 328 -25.52 18.70 29.58
CA LYS A 328 -24.68 18.36 30.72
C LYS A 328 -23.64 19.46 30.87
N GLU A 329 -23.86 20.26 31.90
CA GLU A 329 -22.95 21.27 32.41
C GLU A 329 -21.66 20.56 32.89
N ASN A 330 -20.53 20.92 32.29
CA ASN A 330 -19.21 20.47 32.77
C ASN A 330 -18.58 21.60 33.59
N ILE A 331 -18.38 21.32 34.87
CA ILE A 331 -17.64 22.11 35.84
C ILE A 331 -16.14 22.01 35.50
N SER A 332 -15.52 23.14 35.23
CA SER A 332 -14.08 23.29 35.01
C SER A 332 -13.33 23.14 36.33
N HIS A 333 -12.44 22.15 36.45
CA HIS A 333 -11.47 22.07 37.53
C HIS A 333 -10.13 22.62 37.03
N GLU A 334 -9.81 23.81 37.53
CA GLU A 334 -8.58 24.56 37.33
C GLU A 334 -7.46 23.93 38.20
N TYR A 335 -6.42 23.38 37.58
CA TYR A 335 -5.19 23.00 38.27
C TYR A 335 -4.03 23.87 37.78
N LEU A 336 -3.62 24.80 38.65
CA LEU A 336 -2.38 25.57 38.54
C LEU A 336 -1.19 24.65 38.82
N TYR A 337 -0.31 24.46 37.83
CA TYR A 337 1.03 23.90 38.01
C TYR A 337 2.06 25.03 37.87
N LEU A 338 2.83 25.27 38.93
CA LEU A 338 4.04 26.11 38.93
C LEU A 338 5.26 25.28 38.51
N PRO A 339 6.26 25.85 37.81
CA PRO A 339 7.46 25.14 37.41
C PRO A 339 8.56 25.19 38.49
N THR A 340 9.17 24.04 38.77
CA THR A 340 10.39 23.93 39.59
C THR A 340 11.61 24.14 38.71
N SER A 341 12.43 25.13 39.08
CA SER A 341 13.75 25.39 38.48
C SER A 341 14.75 24.29 38.86
N LEU A 342 15.51 23.82 37.86
CA LEU A 342 16.67 22.96 38.04
C LEU A 342 17.93 23.74 37.63
N THR A 343 18.65 24.22 38.63
CA THR A 343 20.01 24.77 38.51
C THR A 343 21.01 23.62 38.33
N TRP A 344 21.81 23.69 37.27
CA TRP A 344 22.97 22.83 37.06
C TRP A 344 24.19 23.43 37.79
N ILE A 345 24.92 22.59 38.53
CA ILE A 345 26.24 22.90 39.09
C ILE A 345 27.29 22.14 38.28
N THR A 346 28.31 22.91 37.89
CA THR A 346 29.62 22.65 37.25
C THR A 346 30.05 21.22 36.97
#